data_AF-A0A6V8CHC5-F1
#
_entry.id   AF-A0A6V8CHC5-F1
#
_cell.length_a   1.000
_cell.length_b   1.000
_cell.length_c   1.000
_cell.angle_alpha   90.00
_cell.angle_beta   90.00
_cell.angle_gamma   90.00
#
_symmetry.space_group_name_H-M   'P 1'
#
loop_
_entity.id
_entity.type
_entity.pdbx_description
1 polymer ?
#
loop_
_entity_poly.entity_id
_entity_poly.type
_entity_poly.pdbx_seq_one_letter_code
_entity_poly.pdbx_strand_id
1 'polypeptide(L)'
;MVLMGKGKAKRGIPSKSEEFNAWYPFIVEAADLVDKRYPIKGMDVWRPYGWKAMKLIDRLTHRQMEITDHEEVNFPLLIPENLLEKENLLVARLKKARE
;
A
#
# COMPACT_ATOMS: atom_id res chain seq x y z
N MET A 1 -39.05 17.83 -1.57
CA MET A 1 -37.95 16.90 -1.88
C MET A 1 -37.13 16.74 -0.60
N VAL A 2 -37.31 15.64 0.11
CA VAL A 2 -36.68 15.38 1.41
C VAL A 2 -35.23 14.96 1.16
N LEU A 3 -34.27 15.75 1.67
CA LEU A 3 -32.85 15.37 1.70
C LEU A 3 -32.69 14.23 2.72
N MET A 4 -32.66 12.99 2.24
CA MET A 4 -32.37 11.80 3.07
C MET A 4 -31.02 12.00 3.78
N GLY A 5 -31.06 11.98 5.11
CA GLY A 5 -29.90 12.13 5.96
C GLY A 5 -28.86 11.04 5.73
N LYS A 6 -27.59 11.45 5.74
CA LYS A 6 -26.42 10.57 5.75
C LYS A 6 -26.60 9.46 6.79
N GLY A 7 -26.57 8.21 6.33
CA GLY A 7 -26.68 7.03 7.19
C GLY A 7 -25.64 7.08 8.30
N LYS A 8 -26.10 7.18 9.55
CA LYS A 8 -25.23 7.05 10.72
C LYS A 8 -24.57 5.67 10.66
N ALA A 9 -23.25 5.65 10.49
CA ALA A 9 -22.48 4.42 10.63
C ALA A 9 -22.77 3.81 12.01
N LYS A 10 -22.91 2.48 12.05
CA LYS A 10 -23.16 1.72 13.28
C LYS A 10 -22.15 2.17 14.35
N ARG A 11 -22.64 2.47 15.56
CA ARG A 11 -21.93 3.11 16.69
C ARG A 11 -20.44 2.71 16.75
N GLY A 12 -19.54 3.66 16.51
CA GLY A 12 -18.08 3.51 16.69
C GLY A 12 -17.23 3.61 15.42
N ILE A 13 -17.83 3.54 14.22
CA ILE A 13 -17.09 3.68 12.95
C ILE A 13 -17.05 5.17 12.52
N PRO A 14 -15.87 5.76 12.26
CA PRO A 14 -15.76 7.13 11.77
C PRO A 14 -16.46 7.36 10.42
N SER A 15 -16.86 8.59 10.12
CA SER A 15 -17.50 8.93 8.85
C SER A 15 -16.47 8.90 7.71
N LYS A 16 -16.65 8.04 6.69
CA LYS A 16 -15.72 7.99 5.54
C LYS A 16 -15.62 9.33 4.79
N SER A 17 -16.73 10.05 4.65
CA SER A 17 -16.78 11.31 3.89
C SER A 17 -16.26 12.52 4.66
N GLU A 18 -16.35 12.50 5.99
CA GLU A 18 -16.03 13.67 6.83
C GLU A 18 -14.70 13.46 7.59
N GLU A 19 -14.34 12.21 7.89
CA GLU A 19 -13.22 11.84 8.76
C GLU A 19 -12.38 10.72 8.13
N PHE A 20 -12.01 10.84 6.85
CA PHE A 20 -11.29 9.79 6.11
C PHE A 20 -10.00 9.32 6.83
N ASN A 21 -9.25 10.27 7.40
CA ASN A 21 -8.00 10.00 8.12
C ASN A 21 -8.21 9.13 9.37
N ALA A 22 -9.38 9.18 10.01
CA ALA A 22 -9.73 8.30 11.13
C ALA A 22 -10.39 7.01 10.63
N TRP A 23 -11.23 7.11 9.59
CA TRP A 23 -11.95 5.99 9.01
C TRP A 23 -11.02 4.93 8.41
N TYR A 24 -10.00 5.33 7.66
CA TYR A 24 -9.12 4.38 6.96
C TYR A 24 -8.30 3.51 7.93
N PRO A 25 -7.57 4.07 8.92
CA PRO A 25 -6.88 3.26 9.91
C PRO A 25 -7.83 2.36 10.69
N PHE A 26 -9.02 2.86 11.02
CA PHE A 26 -10.06 2.11 11.73
C PHE A 26 -10.53 0.90 10.91
N ILE A 27 -10.88 1.09 9.64
CA ILE A 27 -11.45 -0.01 8.84
C ILE A 27 -10.40 -1.08 8.54
N VAL A 28 -9.14 -0.69 8.36
CA VAL A 28 -8.02 -1.60 8.14
C VAL A 28 -7.81 -2.53 9.34
N GLU A 29 -7.95 -2.00 10.55
CA GLU A 29 -7.85 -2.76 11.80
C GLU A 29 -9.12 -3.58 12.06
N ALA A 30 -10.30 -2.97 11.94
CA ALA A 30 -11.59 -3.62 12.17
C ALA A 30 -11.86 -4.78 11.18
N ALA A 31 -11.33 -4.70 9.96
CA ALA A 31 -11.42 -5.75 8.95
C ALA A 31 -10.30 -6.81 9.07
N ASP A 32 -9.44 -6.71 10.08
CA ASP A 32 -8.38 -7.69 10.32
C ASP A 32 -7.38 -7.83 9.15
N LEU A 33 -7.07 -6.72 8.48
CA LEU A 33 -6.17 -6.75 7.31
C LEU A 33 -4.70 -6.78 7.71
N VAL A 34 -4.32 -5.92 8.66
CA VAL A 34 -2.93 -5.81 9.15
C VAL A 34 -2.89 -5.59 10.66
N ASP A 35 -1.76 -5.93 11.26
CA ASP A 35 -1.46 -5.72 12.66
C ASP A 35 -0.34 -4.67 12.82
N LYS A 36 -0.71 -3.52 13.37
CA LYS A 36 0.18 -2.36 13.56
C LYS A 36 1.02 -2.42 14.83
N ARG A 37 0.88 -3.48 15.65
CA ARG A 37 1.60 -3.62 16.92
C ARG A 37 3.06 -4.02 16.74
N TYR A 38 3.51 -4.20 15.49
CA TYR A 38 4.89 -4.51 15.19
C TYR A 38 5.79 -3.30 15.54
N PRO A 39 6.92 -3.51 16.25
CA PRO A 39 7.65 -2.42 16.89
C PRO A 39 8.52 -1.59 15.93
N ILE A 40 8.39 -1.76 14.62
CA ILE A 40 9.12 -0.98 13.61
C ILE A 40 8.14 -0.06 12.90
N LYS A 41 8.38 1.25 13.00
CA LYS A 41 7.55 2.27 12.37
C LYS A 41 7.47 2.03 10.85
N GLY A 42 6.24 1.95 10.34
CA GLY A 42 5.98 1.76 8.92
C GLY A 42 6.04 0.31 8.45
N MET A 43 6.21 -0.66 9.37
CA MET A 43 6.15 -2.08 9.07
C MET A 43 4.97 -2.71 9.80
N ASP A 44 3.94 -3.11 9.04
CA ASP A 44 2.77 -3.80 9.58
C ASP A 44 2.82 -5.30 9.26
N VAL A 45 2.29 -6.14 10.14
CA VAL A 45 2.16 -7.58 9.87
C VAL A 45 0.86 -7.83 9.13
N TRP A 46 0.92 -8.43 7.94
CA TRP A 46 -0.27 -8.83 7.19
C TRP A 46 -0.97 -10.02 7.85
N ARG A 47 -2.22 -9.83 8.27
CA ARG A 47 -3.06 -10.89 8.85
C ARG A 47 -3.63 -11.80 7.75
N PRO A 48 -4.16 -13.00 8.05
CA PRO A 48 -4.59 -13.95 7.03
C PRO A 48 -5.55 -13.39 5.98
N TYR A 49 -6.49 -12.53 6.38
CA TYR A 49 -7.43 -11.90 5.45
C TYR A 49 -6.75 -10.89 4.52
N GLY A 50 -5.93 -9.98 5.07
CA GLY A 50 -5.16 -9.03 4.27
C GLY A 50 -4.11 -9.69 3.37
N TRP A 51 -3.41 -10.71 3.88
CA TRP A 51 -2.43 -11.46 3.11
C TRP A 51 -3.08 -12.20 1.93
N LYS A 52 -4.27 -12.77 2.12
CA LYS A 52 -5.04 -13.37 1.02
C LYS A 52 -5.41 -12.34 -0.04
N ALA A 53 -5.83 -11.13 0.36
CA ALA A 53 -6.13 -10.06 -0.58
C ALA A 53 -4.88 -9.63 -1.38
N MET A 54 -3.74 -9.45 -0.71
CA MET A 54 -2.46 -9.12 -1.37
C MET A 54 -2.05 -10.18 -2.38
N LYS A 55 -2.13 -11.47 -2.03
CA LYS A 55 -1.83 -12.57 -2.95
C LYS A 55 -2.75 -12.61 -4.18
N LEU A 56 -3.99 -12.15 -4.06
CA LEU A 56 -4.91 -12.08 -5.21
C LEU A 56 -4.51 -10.94 -6.15
N ILE A 57 -4.15 -9.78 -5.59
CA ILE A 57 -3.64 -8.64 -6.37
C ILE A 57 -2.36 -9.04 -7.09
N ASP A 58 -1.41 -9.63 -6.37
CA ASP A 58 -0.15 -10.12 -6.90
C ASP A 58 -0.36 -11.08 -8.08
N ARG A 59 -1.17 -12.13 -7.89
CA ARG A 59 -1.53 -13.08 -8.95
C ARG A 59 -2.10 -12.40 -10.19
N LEU A 60 -2.96 -11.39 -10.02
CA LEU A 60 -3.54 -10.67 -11.14
C LEU A 60 -2.45 -9.95 -11.93
N THR A 61 -1.51 -9.31 -11.23
CA THR A 61 -0.35 -8.65 -11.85
C THR A 61 0.52 -9.64 -12.63
N HIS A 62 0.94 -10.76 -12.02
CA HIS A 62 1.74 -11.79 -12.72
C HIS A 62 1.04 -12.28 -13.99
N ARG A 63 -0.25 -12.58 -13.91
CA ARG A 63 -1.03 -13.01 -15.07
C ARG A 63 -1.02 -11.99 -16.21
N GLN A 64 -1.10 -10.69 -15.90
CA GLN A 64 -1.04 -9.66 -16.95
C GLN A 64 0.34 -9.62 -17.62
N MET A 65 1.40 -9.74 -16.83
CA MET A 65 2.79 -9.75 -17.32
C MET A 65 3.06 -10.96 -18.23
N GLU A 66 2.58 -12.14 -17.84
CA GLU A 66 2.67 -13.38 -18.64
C GLU A 66 1.98 -13.23 -20.01
N ILE A 67 0.79 -12.60 -20.05
CA ILE A 67 0.04 -12.38 -21.31
C ILE A 67 0.81 -11.47 -22.28
N THR A 68 1.62 -10.56 -21.74
CA THR A 68 2.45 -9.65 -22.54
C THR A 68 3.88 -10.16 -22.75
N ASP A 69 4.12 -11.46 -22.54
CA ASP A 69 5.42 -12.11 -22.77
C ASP A 69 6.57 -11.53 -21.92
N HIS A 70 6.27 -11.11 -20.70
CA HIS A 70 7.29 -10.65 -19.75
C HIS A 70 7.77 -11.83 -18.90
N GLU A 71 9.09 -11.92 -18.72
CA GLU A 71 9.72 -12.92 -17.87
C GLU A 71 10.03 -12.36 -16.48
N GLU A 72 9.78 -13.16 -15.45
CA GLU A 72 10.05 -12.80 -14.06
C GLU A 72 11.48 -13.16 -13.66
N VAL A 73 12.14 -12.26 -12.93
CA VAL A 73 13.51 -12.42 -12.45
C VAL A 73 13.58 -12.09 -10.96
N ASN A 74 14.30 -12.92 -10.19
CA ASN A 74 14.49 -12.73 -8.76
C ASN A 74 15.88 -12.16 -8.47
N PHE A 75 15.94 -10.89 -8.11
CA PHE A 75 17.19 -10.23 -7.72
C PHE A 75 17.50 -10.40 -6.22
N PRO A 76 18.78 -10.31 -5.82
CA PRO A 76 19.15 -10.26 -4.41
C PRO A 76 18.54 -9.06 -3.68
N LEU A 77 18.14 -9.26 -2.42
CA LEU A 77 17.60 -8.19 -1.58
C LEU A 77 18.63 -7.10 -1.26
N LEU A 78 19.89 -7.48 -1.06
CA LEU A 78 20.97 -6.55 -0.70
C LEU A 78 21.62 -6.00 -1.98
N ILE A 79 21.57 -4.68 -2.12
CA ILE A 79 22.22 -3.96 -3.23
C ILE A 79 23.50 -3.32 -2.71
N PRO A 80 24.66 -3.54 -3.36
CA PRO A 80 25.90 -2.84 -3.04
C PRO A 80 25.76 -1.31 -3.09
N GLU A 81 26.35 -0.62 -2.12
CA GLU A 81 26.25 0.85 -1.97
C GLU A 81 26.68 1.60 -3.24
N ASN A 82 27.77 1.19 -3.87
CA ASN A 82 28.26 1.79 -5.11
C ASN A 82 27.29 1.69 -6.30
N LEU A 83 26.35 0.73 -6.29
CA LEU A 83 25.28 0.64 -7.29
C LEU A 83 24.11 1.55 -6.92
N LEU A 84 23.77 1.66 -5.63
CA LEU A 84 22.72 2.55 -5.14
C LEU A 84 23.07 4.04 -5.35
N GLU A 85 24.35 4.39 -5.16
CA GLU A 85 24.84 5.77 -5.36
C GLU A 85 24.67 6.28 -6.81
N LYS A 86 24.71 5.37 -7.80
CA LYS A 86 24.48 5.75 -9.21
C LYS A 86 23.08 6.32 -9.43
N GLU A 87 22.06 5.78 -8.73
CA GLU A 87 20.69 6.30 -8.77
C GLU A 87 20.58 7.66 -8.08
N ASN A 88 21.23 7.83 -6.92
CA ASN A 88 21.22 9.11 -6.19
C ASN A 88 21.80 10.27 -7.03
N LEU A 89 22.87 10.00 -7.77
CA LEU A 89 23.45 10.96 -8.72
C LEU A 89 22.46 11.30 -9.84
N LEU A 90 21.72 10.31 -10.36
CA LEU A 90 20.69 10.53 -11.37
C LEU A 90 19.54 11.40 -10.82
N VAL A 91 19.02 11.08 -9.64
CA VAL A 91 17.95 11.85 -8.98
C VAL A 91 18.39 13.28 -8.68
N ALA A 92 19.62 13.48 -8.21
CA ALA A 92 20.16 14.81 -7.96
C ALA A 92 20.30 15.63 -9.25
N ARG A 93 20.71 15.00 -10.36
CA ARG A 93 20.77 15.65 -11.69
C ARG A 93 19.39 16.04 -12.21
N LEU A 94 18.40 15.15 -12.09
CA LEU A 94 17.02 15.44 -12.51
C LEU A 94 16.38 16.55 -11.67
N LYS A 95 16.66 16.62 -10.37
CA LYS A 95 16.22 17.73 -9.51
C LYS A 95 16.83 19.06 -9.95
N LYS A 96 18.15 19.10 -10.19
CA LYS A 96 18.85 20.29 -10.68
C LYS A 96 18.39 20.76 -12.06
N ALA A 97 17.96 19.85 -12.93
CA ALA A 97 17.44 20.18 -14.27
C ALA A 97 15.99 20.69 -14.25
N ARG A 98 15.28 20.52 -13.12
CA ARG A 98 13.91 21.00 -12.91
C ARG A 98 13.87 22.39 -12.26
N GLU A 99 15.00 22.83 -11.70
CA GLU A 99 15.23 24.18 -11.17
C GLU A 99 15.80 25.09 -12.27
#